data_AF-A0A378UIG1-F1
#
_entry.id   AF-A0A378UIG1-F1
#
_cell.length_a   1.000
_cell.length_b   1.000
_cell.length_c   1.000
_cell.angle_alpha   90.00
_cell.angle_beta   90.00
_cell.angle_gamma   90.00
#
_symmetry.space_group_name_H-M   'P 1'
#
loop_
_entity.id
_entity.type
_entity.pdbx_description
1 polymer ?
#
loop_
_entity_poly.entity_id
_entity_poly.type
_entity_poly.pdbx_seq_one_letter_code
_entity_poly.pdbx_strand_id
1 'polypeptide(L)'
;MAAKPYQARIAAYCQAQGIDIPAGFYRHAASRYAAVNYSCTPPKLLAVTWFKLEDARYYLNKFSDGRVLRIFDFKDGCHLIFEHNIDGNLLSANDFNAV
;
A
#
# COMPACT_ATOMS: atom_id res chain seq x y z
N MET A 1 -19.98 15.90 -4.16
CA MET A 1 -19.86 14.47 -3.82
C MET A 1 -18.93 14.35 -2.62
N ALA A 2 -19.42 13.87 -1.47
CA ALA A 2 -18.56 13.70 -0.30
C ALA A 2 -17.41 12.74 -0.65
N ALA A 3 -16.16 13.17 -0.46
CA ALA A 3 -15.01 12.31 -0.66
C ALA A 3 -15.18 11.10 0.26
N LYS A 4 -15.45 9.91 -0.30
CA LYS A 4 -15.45 8.67 0.49
C LYS A 4 -14.11 8.64 1.25
N PRO A 5 -14.12 8.47 2.58
CA PRO A 5 -12.89 8.48 3.36
C PRO A 5 -11.93 7.45 2.79
N TYR A 6 -10.62 7.73 2.78
CA TYR A 6 -9.60 6.83 2.23
C TYR A 6 -9.76 5.39 2.72
N GLN A 7 -10.22 5.22 3.95
CA GLN A 7 -10.52 3.94 4.57
C GLN A 7 -11.49 3.09 3.75
N ALA A 8 -12.57 3.68 3.24
CA ALA A 8 -13.55 2.97 2.40
C ALA A 8 -12.97 2.60 1.03
N ARG A 9 -12.13 3.47 0.45
CA ARG A 9 -11.47 3.21 -0.85
C ARG A 9 -10.45 2.07 -0.73
N ILE A 10 -9.62 2.11 0.30
CA ILE A 10 -8.62 1.09 0.59
C ILE A 10 -9.30 -0.25 0.88
N ALA A 11 -10.36 -0.25 1.71
CA ALA A 11 -11.08 -1.48 2.02
C ALA A 11 -11.75 -2.10 0.78
N ALA A 12 -12.38 -1.29 -0.07
CA ALA A 12 -12.97 -1.76 -1.32
C ALA A 12 -11.91 -2.34 -2.27
N TYR A 13 -10.75 -1.70 -2.38
CA TYR A 13 -9.63 -2.23 -3.16
C TYR A 13 -9.13 -3.58 -2.60
N CYS A 14 -8.94 -3.67 -1.29
CA CYS A 14 -8.47 -4.89 -0.65
C CYS A 14 -9.45 -6.06 -0.86
N GLN A 15 -10.75 -5.81 -0.69
CA GLN A 15 -11.80 -6.79 -0.94
C GLN A 15 -11.80 -7.27 -2.40
N ALA A 16 -11.68 -6.34 -3.36
CA ALA A 16 -11.65 -6.67 -4.79
C ALA A 16 -10.41 -7.46 -5.21
N GLN A 17 -9.30 -7.36 -4.46
CA GLN A 17 -8.03 -8.01 -4.76
C GLN A 17 -7.74 -9.23 -3.87
N GLY A 18 -8.67 -9.61 -2.98
CA GLY A 18 -8.46 -10.71 -2.04
C GLY A 18 -7.36 -10.45 -0.99
N ILE A 19 -7.14 -9.17 -0.64
CA ILE A 19 -6.15 -8.74 0.34
C ILE A 19 -6.79 -8.74 1.74
N ASP A 20 -6.12 -9.38 2.71
CA ASP A 20 -6.51 -9.39 4.11
C ASP A 20 -6.33 -8.00 4.75
N ILE A 21 -7.38 -7.50 5.41
CA ILE A 21 -7.36 -6.21 6.11
C ILE A 21 -7.19 -6.49 7.60
N PRO A 22 -6.07 -6.09 8.23
CA PRO A 22 -5.90 -6.29 9.66
C PRO A 22 -6.91 -5.45 10.45
N ALA A 23 -7.44 -5.99 11.55
CA ALA A 23 -8.36 -5.27 12.43
C ALA A 23 -7.80 -3.91 12.92
N GLY A 24 -6.47 -3.79 13.02
CA GLY A 24 -5.78 -2.54 13.38
C GLY A 24 -6.01 -1.39 12.39
N PHE A 25 -6.32 -1.68 11.12
CA PHE A 25 -6.57 -0.67 10.09
C PHE A 25 -7.78 0.22 10.41
N TYR A 26 -8.79 -0.33 11.08
CA TYR A 26 -10.01 0.41 11.41
C TYR A 26 -9.88 1.26 12.68
N ARG A 27 -8.75 1.19 13.40
CA ARG A 27 -8.56 1.91 14.67
C ARG A 27 -8.31 3.41 14.49
N HIS A 28 -7.79 3.81 13.35
CA HIS A 28 -7.45 5.21 13.05
C HIS A 28 -7.96 5.58 11.66
N ALA A 29 -8.16 6.88 11.42
CA ALA A 29 -8.52 7.37 10.10
C ALA A 29 -7.42 7.02 9.10
N ALA A 30 -7.79 6.35 8.00
CA ALA A 30 -6.84 6.04 6.95
C ALA A 30 -6.46 7.30 6.15
N SER A 31 -5.22 7.33 5.70
CA SER A 31 -4.63 8.39 4.89
C SER A 31 -4.46 7.99 3.43
N ARG A 32 -3.94 8.91 2.62
CA ARG A 32 -3.78 8.80 1.16
C ARG A 32 -3.01 7.57 0.70
N TYR A 33 -1.89 7.25 1.35
CA TYR A 33 -1.01 6.16 0.96
C TYR A 33 -1.19 4.97 1.88
N ALA A 34 -1.29 3.78 1.31
CA ALA A 34 -1.31 2.53 2.04
C ALA A 34 -0.36 1.52 1.40
N ALA A 35 0.17 0.60 2.19
CA ALA A 35 1.08 -0.42 1.72
C ALA A 35 0.51 -1.83 1.94
N VAL A 36 0.80 -2.73 1.01
CA VAL A 36 0.36 -4.13 1.06
C VAL A 36 1.58 -5.03 1.03
N ASN A 37 1.58 -6.03 1.92
CA ASN A 37 2.55 -7.11 1.96
C ASN A 37 2.09 -8.28 1.09
N TYR A 38 2.81 -8.49 -0.01
CA TYR A 38 2.59 -9.58 -0.97
C TYR A 38 3.44 -10.82 -0.67
N SER A 39 4.31 -10.79 0.36
CA SER A 39 5.01 -11.99 0.81
C SER A 39 4.13 -12.96 1.60
N CYS A 40 2.91 -12.56 1.96
CA CYS A 40 1.94 -13.43 2.63
C CYS A 40 0.90 -13.97 1.64
N THR A 41 0.34 -15.15 1.94
CA THR A 41 -0.81 -15.71 1.21
C THR A 41 -1.95 -15.97 2.20
N PRO A 42 -3.06 -15.20 2.15
CA PRO A 42 -3.33 -14.09 1.22
C PRO A 42 -2.44 -12.86 1.49
N PRO A 43 -2.28 -11.96 0.49
CA PRO A 43 -1.59 -10.68 0.70
C PRO A 43 -2.28 -9.89 1.81
N LYS A 44 -1.51 -9.08 2.55
CA LYS A 44 -2.02 -8.40 3.75
C LYS A 44 -1.77 -6.90 3.71
N LEU A 45 -2.80 -6.10 3.94
CA LEU A 45 -2.69 -4.67 4.09
C LEU A 45 -1.92 -4.34 5.38
N LEU A 46 -1.04 -3.33 5.34
CA LEU A 46 -0.46 -2.77 6.56
C LEU A 46 -1.50 -1.87 7.26
N ALA A 47 -1.63 -2.01 8.57
CA ALA A 47 -2.56 -1.20 9.36
C ALA A 47 -2.19 0.30 9.39
N VAL A 48 -0.95 0.64 9.01
CA VAL A 48 -0.44 2.01 8.97
C VAL A 48 -0.66 2.60 7.59
N THR A 49 -1.11 3.86 7.56
CA THR A 49 -1.27 4.66 6.33
C THR A 49 -0.58 6.01 6.49
N TRP A 50 -0.26 6.66 5.38
CA TRP A 50 0.52 7.89 5.38
C TRP A 50 -0.12 8.99 4.54
N PHE A 51 0.07 10.24 4.96
CA PHE A 51 -0.33 11.40 4.18
C PHE A 51 0.74 11.82 3.16
N LYS A 52 2.03 11.66 3.51
CA LYS A 52 3.18 11.96 2.67
C LYS A 52 3.79 10.67 2.12
N LEU A 53 4.23 10.71 0.86
CA LEU A 53 4.87 9.56 0.21
C LEU A 53 6.25 9.25 0.80
N GLU A 54 6.97 10.28 1.25
CA GLU A 54 8.30 10.14 1.85
C GLU A 54 8.26 9.29 3.13
N ASP A 55 7.24 9.49 3.98
CA ASP A 55 7.04 8.69 5.20
C ASP A 55 6.76 7.21 4.86
N ALA A 56 5.95 6.97 3.81
CA ALA A 56 5.66 5.61 3.34
C ALA A 56 6.91 4.92 2.78
N ARG A 57 7.72 5.64 1.98
CA ARG A 57 8.99 5.14 1.44
C ARG A 57 10.01 4.86 2.55
N TYR A 58 10.13 5.77 3.51
CA TYR A 58 11.01 5.60 4.66
C TYR A 58 10.64 4.35 5.46
N TYR A 59 9.33 4.14 5.70
CA TYR A 59 8.85 2.92 6.36
C TYR A 59 9.29 1.67 5.60
N LEU A 60 9.12 1.64 4.27
CA LEU A 60 9.46 0.46 3.49
C LEU A 60 10.94 0.17 3.48
N ASN A 61 11.78 1.17 3.26
CA ASN A 61 13.24 1.00 3.30
C ASN A 61 13.72 0.45 4.65
N LYS A 62 13.01 0.77 5.73
CA LYS A 62 13.38 0.34 7.08
C LYS A 62 12.79 -1.00 7.50
N PHE A 63 11.63 -1.36 6.98
CA PHE A 63 10.84 -2.51 7.45
C PHE A 63 10.51 -3.53 6.36
N SER A 64 11.11 -3.40 5.17
CA SER A 64 10.94 -4.37 4.10
C SER A 64 11.54 -5.71 4.44
N ASP A 65 12.73 -5.79 5.05
CA ASP A 65 13.37 -7.01 5.61
C ASP A 65 13.00 -8.31 4.86
N GLY A 66 13.32 -8.36 3.56
CA GLY A 66 13.05 -9.52 2.69
C GLY A 66 11.57 -9.73 2.29
N ARG A 67 10.71 -8.74 2.47
CA ARG A 67 9.28 -8.76 2.09
C ARG A 67 9.02 -7.96 0.83
N VAL A 68 8.09 -8.45 0.02
CA VAL A 68 7.54 -7.77 -1.14
C VAL A 68 6.45 -6.82 -0.66
N LEU A 69 6.75 -5.54 -0.63
CA LEU A 69 5.83 -4.50 -0.16
C LEU A 69 5.54 -3.51 -1.28
N ARG A 70 4.26 -3.18 -1.48
CA ARG A 70 3.78 -2.28 -2.52
C ARG A 70 3.03 -1.10 -1.93
N ILE A 71 3.37 0.14 -2.32
CA ILE A 71 2.61 1.36 -1.96
C ILE A 71 1.60 1.69 -3.04
N PHE A 72 0.39 1.97 -2.59
CA PHE A 72 -0.67 2.50 -3.42
C PHE A 72 -1.07 3.91 -2.99
N ASP A 73 -1.29 4.78 -3.97
CA ASP A 73 -1.90 6.11 -3.79
C ASP A 73 -3.41 6.04 -4.04
N PHE A 74 -4.20 6.45 -3.04
CA PHE A 74 -5.66 6.43 -3.05
C PHE A 74 -6.33 7.80 -3.31
N LYS A 75 -5.58 8.83 -3.71
CA LYS A 75 -6.10 10.20 -3.93
C LYS A 75 -7.12 10.30 -5.07
N ASP A 76 -6.74 9.85 -6.26
CA ASP A 76 -7.53 9.97 -7.50
C ASP A 76 -7.72 8.61 -8.21
N GLY A 77 -7.64 7.50 -7.47
CA GLY A 77 -7.63 6.15 -8.02
C GLY A 77 -6.85 5.22 -7.11
N CYS A 78 -6.51 4.01 -7.55
CA CYS A 78 -5.50 3.18 -6.90
C CYS A 78 -4.32 3.07 -7.86
N HIS A 79 -3.22 3.76 -7.56
CA HIS A 79 -2.01 3.74 -8.37
C HIS A 79 -0.88 3.11 -7.56
N LEU A 80 -0.25 2.08 -8.11
CA LEU A 80 1.01 1.59 -7.57
C LEU A 80 2.06 2.69 -7.76
N ILE A 81 2.72 3.11 -6.69
CA ILE A 81 3.76 4.15 -6.74
C ILE A 81 5.14 3.58 -6.45
N PHE A 82 5.21 2.45 -5.74
CA PHE A 82 6.47 1.91 -5.25
C PHE A 82 6.35 0.41 -4.98
N GLU A 83 7.33 -0.35 -5.42
CA GLU A 83 7.51 -1.76 -5.08
C GLU A 83 8.91 -1.99 -4.51
N HIS A 84 8.98 -2.65 -3.36
CA HIS A 84 10.24 -3.15 -2.81
C HIS A 84 10.30 -4.66 -2.98
N ASN A 85 11.35 -5.17 -3.64
CA ASN A 85 11.56 -6.61 -3.85
C ASN A 85 12.56 -7.21 -2.86
N ILE A 86 12.52 -8.54 -2.72
CA ILE A 86 13.31 -9.31 -1.74
C ILE A 86 14.81 -9.16 -2.00
N ASP A 87 15.21 -8.96 -3.25
CA ASP A 87 16.60 -8.78 -3.69
C ASP A 87 17.21 -7.40 -3.33
N GLY A 88 16.51 -6.58 -2.54
CA GLY A 88 16.97 -5.25 -2.13
C GLY A 88 16.90 -4.19 -3.24
N ASN A 89 16.37 -4.53 -4.41
CA ASN A 89 16.13 -3.59 -5.49
C ASN A 89 14.79 -2.86 -5.31
N LEU A 90 14.87 -1.54 -5.38
CA LEU A 90 13.74 -0.63 -5.44
C LEU A 90 13.24 -0.55 -6.88
N LEU A 91 12.10 -1.17 -7.18
CA LEU A 91 11.44 -0.98 -8.47
C LEU A 91 10.45 0.19 -8.33
N SER A 92 10.72 1.28 -9.04
CA SER A 92 9.75 2.37 -9.14
C SER A 92 8.59 1.88 -9.97
N ALA A 93 7.35 2.15 -9.55
CA ALA A 93 6.17 1.69 -10.29
C ALA A 93 6.08 2.29 -11.72
N ASN A 94 6.85 3.34 -12.00
CA ASN A 94 6.98 3.93 -13.34
C ASN A 94 7.74 3.02 -14.34
N ASP A 95 8.46 1.99 -13.87
CA ASP A 95 9.18 1.06 -14.73
C ASP A 95 8.25 -0.02 -15.34
N PHE A 96 7.00 -0.13 -14.90
CA PHE A 96 6.02 -1.11 -15.40
C PHE A 96 5.18 -0.64 -16.59
N ASN A 97 5.47 0.54 -17.16
CA ASN A 97 4.78 1.08 -18.33
C ASN A 97 5.57 0.90 -19.64
N ALA A 98 6.35 -0.17 -19.74
CA ALA A 98 7.02 -0.58 -20.97
C ALA A 98 6.57 -1.98 -21.39
N VAL A 99 5.35 -2.07 -21.94
CA VAL A 99 4.94 -3.00 -23.01
C VAL A 99 3.65 -2.52 -23.66
#